data_AF-A0A813JK36-F1
#
_entry.id   AF-A0A813JK36-F1
#
_cell.length_a   1.000
_cell.length_b   1.000
_cell.length_c   1.000
_cell.angle_alpha   90.00
_cell.angle_beta   90.00
_cell.angle_gamma   90.00
#
_symmetry.space_group_name_H-M   'P 1'
#
loop_
_entity.id
_entity.type
_entity.pdbx_description
1 polymer ?
#
loop_
_entity_poly.entity_id
_entity_poly.type
_entity_poly.pdbx_seq_one_letter_code
_entity_poly.pdbx_strand_id
1 'polypeptide(L)'
;VVLSDLGELQAEATKAHIAMNQPALGSARGAASYATLDWDRLPDRASFGYFDVVFAGDVIWHETLVEPFLKALSWAASGPGLGEAVLSHKVRDKESVDLFEKMAASCGFVIASKVSSEEVLGEDGHSSVFLYHLRKLGK
;
A
#
# COMPACT_ATOMS: atom_id res chain seq x y z
N VAL A 1 -6.39 -5.86 10.30
CA VAL A 1 -6.02 -4.99 9.17
C VAL A 1 -6.48 -3.58 9.49
N VAL A 2 -5.63 -2.59 9.23
CA VAL A 2 -6.01 -1.18 9.27
C VAL A 2 -6.14 -0.72 7.81
N LEU A 3 -7.31 -0.22 7.42
CA LEU A 3 -7.50 0.44 6.13
C LEU A 3 -7.33 1.95 6.33
N SER A 4 -6.67 2.61 5.39
CA SER A 4 -6.37 4.04 5.51
C SER A 4 -6.50 4.76 4.19
N ASP A 5 -6.99 5.99 4.26
CA ASP A 5 -7.09 6.94 3.15
C ASP A 5 -7.17 8.37 3.72
N LEU A 6 -7.22 9.37 2.85
CA LEU A 6 -7.47 10.77 3.17
C LEU A 6 -8.87 11.19 2.68
N GLY A 7 -9.58 11.95 3.50
CA GLY A 7 -10.90 12.51 3.15
C GLY A 7 -12.08 11.85 3.86
N GLU A 8 -13.10 12.64 4.16
CA GLU A 8 -14.27 12.20 4.93
C GLU A 8 -15.14 11.20 4.16
N LEU A 9 -15.33 11.42 2.85
CA LEU A 9 -16.12 10.53 2.00
C LEU A 9 -15.50 9.12 1.93
N GLN A 10 -14.18 9.04 1.77
CA GLN A 10 -13.43 7.78 1.80
C GLN A 10 -13.58 7.11 3.18
N ALA A 11 -13.44 7.88 4.26
CA ALA A 11 -13.59 7.36 5.62
C ALA A 11 -14.98 6.74 5.85
N GLU A 12 -16.04 7.43 5.44
CA GLU A 12 -17.42 6.94 5.56
C GLU A 12 -17.64 5.67 4.73
N ALA A 13 -17.26 5.70 3.46
CA ALA A 13 -17.42 4.57 2.55
C ALA A 13 -16.66 3.33 3.05
N THR A 14 -15.39 3.49 3.47
CA THR A 14 -14.58 2.39 3.98
C THR A 14 -15.17 1.83 5.29
N LYS A 15 -15.60 2.68 6.22
CA LYS A 15 -16.25 2.22 7.46
C LYS A 15 -17.54 1.45 7.18
N ALA A 16 -18.35 1.92 6.22
CA ALA A 16 -19.56 1.22 5.79
C ALA A 16 -19.22 -0.15 5.18
N HIS A 17 -18.20 -0.26 4.31
CA HIS A 17 -17.75 -1.53 3.74
C HIS A 17 -17.19 -2.48 4.81
N ILE A 18 -16.45 -1.98 5.80
CA ILE A 18 -16.02 -2.78 6.95
C ILE A 18 -17.23 -3.33 7.70
N ALA A 19 -18.27 -2.52 7.94
CA ALA A 19 -19.48 -2.96 8.63
C ALA A 19 -20.24 -4.03 7.84
N MET A 20 -20.40 -3.86 6.53
CA MET A 20 -21.05 -4.83 5.64
C MET A 20 -20.32 -6.18 5.60
N ASN A 21 -19.00 -6.19 5.77
CA ASN A 21 -18.18 -7.40 5.71
C ASN A 21 -17.88 -8.04 7.08
N GLN A 22 -18.44 -7.53 8.19
CA GLN A 22 -18.19 -8.09 9.53
C GLN A 22 -18.44 -9.60 9.64
N PRO A 23 -19.49 -10.19 9.04
CA PRO A 23 -19.70 -11.64 9.10
C PRO A 23 -18.54 -12.43 8.46
N ALA A 24 -18.03 -11.97 7.32
CA ALA A 24 -16.92 -12.60 6.60
C ALA A 24 -15.60 -12.43 7.38
N LEU A 25 -15.35 -11.24 7.92
CA LEU A 25 -14.20 -10.96 8.79
C LEU A 25 -14.19 -11.88 10.02
N GLY A 26 -15.34 -12.00 10.70
CA GLY A 26 -15.50 -12.87 11.86
C GLY A 26 -15.26 -14.34 11.53
N SER A 27 -15.76 -14.80 10.38
CA SER A 27 -15.56 -16.18 9.88
C SER A 27 -14.08 -16.48 9.61
N ALA A 28 -13.33 -15.50 9.11
CA ALA A 28 -11.89 -15.57 8.92
C ALA A 28 -11.06 -15.35 10.19
N ARG A 29 -11.71 -15.14 11.36
CA ARG A 29 -11.08 -14.73 12.62
C ARG A 29 -10.24 -13.45 12.49
N GLY A 30 -10.61 -12.59 11.54
CA GLY A 30 -9.95 -11.33 11.26
C GLY A 30 -10.68 -10.15 11.88
N ALA A 31 -10.00 -9.01 11.88
CA ALA A 31 -10.58 -7.72 12.24
C ALA A 31 -10.12 -6.65 11.26
N ALA A 32 -10.99 -5.69 10.99
CA ALA A 32 -10.69 -4.52 10.17
C ALA A 32 -11.11 -3.24 10.89
N SER A 33 -10.28 -2.22 10.82
CA SER A 33 -10.59 -0.86 11.29
C SER A 33 -10.18 0.15 10.23
N TYR A 34 -10.68 1.38 10.36
CA TYR A 34 -10.27 2.50 9.52
C TYR A 34 -9.49 3.51 10.37
N ALA A 35 -8.40 4.03 9.82
CA ALA A 35 -7.66 5.17 10.37
C ALA A 35 -7.22 6.10 9.24
N THR A 36 -7.41 7.40 9.41
CA THR A 36 -6.94 8.39 8.42
C THR A 36 -5.42 8.40 8.39
N LEU A 37 -4.85 8.39 7.18
CA LEU A 37 -3.42 8.51 6.95
C LEU A 37 -3.17 9.56 5.87
N ASP A 38 -2.69 10.72 6.29
CA ASP A 38 -2.19 11.77 5.40
C ASP A 38 -0.69 11.54 5.17
N TRP A 39 -0.29 11.31 3.91
CA TRP A 39 1.11 11.06 3.58
C TRP A 39 2.01 12.29 3.79
N ASP A 40 1.44 13.49 3.76
CA ASP A 40 2.17 14.73 4.04
C ASP A 40 2.27 15.02 5.55
N ARG A 41 1.45 14.35 6.37
CA ARG A 41 1.34 14.56 7.82
C ARG A 41 1.19 13.24 8.56
N LEU A 42 2.26 12.45 8.53
CA LEU A 42 2.28 11.12 9.14
C LEU A 42 2.02 11.20 10.65
N PRO A 43 1.13 10.35 11.20
CA PRO A 43 0.80 10.36 12.62
C PRO A 43 1.91 9.74 13.46
N ASP A 44 1.80 9.89 14.78
CA ASP A 44 2.66 9.17 15.70
C ASP A 44 2.43 7.65 15.61
N ARG A 45 3.54 6.90 15.53
CA ARG A 45 3.53 5.46 15.32
C ARG A 45 2.82 4.73 16.45
N ALA A 46 3.03 5.12 17.71
CA ALA A 46 2.47 4.38 18.85
C ALA A 46 0.94 4.38 18.83
N SER A 47 0.34 5.47 18.32
CA SER A 47 -1.11 5.58 18.16
C SER A 47 -1.67 4.82 16.96
N PHE A 48 -0.88 4.60 15.91
CA PHE A 48 -1.34 4.00 14.66
C PHE A 48 -1.07 2.49 14.57
N GLY A 49 0.04 2.03 15.17
CA GLY A 49 0.43 0.62 15.22
C GLY A 49 1.58 0.24 14.27
N TYR A 50 1.85 -1.07 14.24
CA TYR A 50 2.94 -1.69 13.50
C TYR A 50 2.40 -2.77 12.57
N PHE A 51 3.04 -2.96 11.43
CA PHE A 51 2.53 -3.80 10.35
C PHE A 51 3.62 -4.75 9.85
N ASP A 52 3.25 -6.02 9.71
CA ASP A 52 4.11 -7.00 9.06
C ASP A 52 4.18 -6.77 7.56
N VAL A 53 3.02 -6.52 6.95
CA VAL A 53 2.83 -6.36 5.50
C VAL A 53 1.93 -5.17 5.23
N VAL A 54 2.33 -4.35 4.25
CA VAL A 54 1.53 -3.23 3.73
C VAL A 54 1.01 -3.57 2.34
N PHE A 55 -0.28 -3.32 2.08
CA PHE A 55 -0.87 -3.43 0.76
C PHE A 55 -1.22 -2.04 0.24
N ALA A 56 -0.95 -1.77 -1.04
CA ALA A 56 -1.39 -0.54 -1.69
C ALA A 56 -1.89 -0.82 -3.10
N GLY A 57 -3.03 -0.22 -3.45
CA GLY A 57 -3.66 -0.36 -4.77
C GLY A 57 -3.71 0.98 -5.47
N ASP A 58 -3.12 1.04 -6.65
CA ASP A 58 -3.18 2.15 -7.59
C ASP A 58 -2.76 3.52 -7.05
N VAL A 59 -1.71 3.53 -6.23
CA VAL A 59 -1.19 4.74 -5.54
C VAL A 59 -0.11 5.51 -6.33
N ILE A 60 0.39 4.96 -7.43
CA ILE A 60 1.49 5.53 -8.24
C ILE A 60 0.94 6.17 -9.52
N TRP A 61 -0.02 7.09 -9.42
CA TRP A 61 -0.71 7.63 -10.61
C TRP A 61 -0.27 9.04 -11.01
N HIS A 62 0.61 9.67 -10.23
CA HIS A 62 1.17 11.00 -10.53
C HIS A 62 2.51 11.19 -9.81
N GLU A 63 3.49 11.79 -10.49
CA GLU A 63 4.87 11.96 -10.01
C GLU A 63 4.94 12.64 -8.63
N THR A 64 4.09 13.64 -8.40
CA THR A 64 4.06 14.41 -7.14
C THR A 64 3.68 13.58 -5.91
N LEU A 65 3.05 12.41 -6.11
CA LEU A 65 2.63 11.52 -5.03
C LEU A 65 3.66 10.45 -4.70
N VAL A 66 4.64 10.23 -5.59
CA VAL A 66 5.64 9.16 -5.43
C VAL A 66 6.44 9.34 -4.14
N GLU A 67 6.96 10.55 -3.91
CA GLU A 67 7.78 10.81 -2.72
C GLU A 67 6.95 10.76 -1.41
N PRO A 68 5.80 11.45 -1.28
CA PRO A 68 4.94 11.30 -0.09
C PRO A 68 4.55 9.85 0.18
N PHE A 69 4.18 9.10 -0.86
CA PHE A 69 3.82 7.69 -0.74
C PHE A 69 4.99 6.84 -0.23
N LEU A 70 6.19 6.98 -0.80
CA LEU A 70 7.36 6.22 -0.36
C LEU A 70 7.79 6.57 1.08
N LYS A 71 7.63 7.83 1.50
CA LYS A 71 7.82 8.25 2.89
C LYS A 71 6.80 7.57 3.80
N ALA A 72 5.52 7.57 3.43
CA ALA A 72 4.47 6.89 4.18
C ALA A 72 4.69 5.38 4.25
N LEU A 73 5.16 4.76 3.17
CA LEU A 73 5.47 3.33 3.12
C LEU A 73 6.68 2.99 3.99
N SER A 74 7.74 3.78 3.90
CA SER A 74 8.94 3.64 4.75
C SER A 74 8.60 3.79 6.22
N TRP A 75 7.75 4.77 6.55
CA TRP A 75 7.14 4.90 7.86
C TRP A 75 6.39 3.61 8.20
N ALA A 76 5.35 3.20 7.47
CA ALA A 76 4.56 2.02 7.80
C ALA A 76 5.41 0.74 8.04
N ALA A 77 6.51 0.57 7.30
CA ALA A 77 7.45 -0.53 7.43
C ALA A 77 8.55 -0.35 8.51
N SER A 78 8.60 0.76 9.23
CA SER A 78 9.65 1.07 10.22
C SER A 78 9.46 0.37 11.57
N GLY A 79 8.36 -0.34 11.76
CA GLY A 79 8.03 -1.06 13.00
C GLY A 79 8.71 -2.42 13.14
N PRO A 80 8.55 -3.09 14.30
CA PRO A 80 8.69 -4.54 14.34
C PRO A 80 7.68 -5.17 13.35
N GLY A 81 8.19 -6.01 12.44
CA GLY A 81 7.39 -6.76 11.47
C GLY A 81 8.24 -7.29 10.32
N LEU A 82 7.64 -7.85 9.27
CA LEU A 82 8.42 -8.35 8.12
C LEU A 82 9.00 -7.22 7.26
N GLY A 83 8.43 -6.02 7.32
CA GLY A 83 8.88 -4.89 6.49
C GLY A 83 8.61 -5.13 5.01
N GLU A 84 7.53 -5.86 4.71
CA GLU A 84 7.13 -6.18 3.34
C GLU A 84 6.01 -5.27 2.85
N ALA A 85 6.01 -4.99 1.56
CA ALA A 85 4.89 -4.34 0.92
C ALA A 85 4.54 -5.00 -0.41
N VAL A 86 3.25 -5.12 -0.68
CA VAL A 86 2.71 -5.60 -1.96
C VAL A 86 1.89 -4.48 -2.57
N LEU A 87 2.28 -4.05 -3.76
CA LEU A 87 1.65 -2.94 -4.46
C LEU A 87 1.09 -3.43 -5.77
N SER A 88 -0.13 -3.06 -6.11
CA SER A 88 -0.65 -3.18 -7.47
C SER A 88 -0.88 -1.79 -8.03
N HIS A 89 -0.59 -1.55 -9.30
CA HIS A 89 -0.83 -0.25 -9.93
C HIS A 89 -0.98 -0.38 -11.45
N LYS A 90 -1.88 0.43 -12.02
CA LYS A 90 -2.05 0.57 -13.47
C LYS A 90 -1.13 1.65 -14.04
N VAL A 91 -0.13 1.25 -14.82
CA VAL A 91 0.79 2.14 -15.54
C VAL A 91 -0.01 3.11 -16.42
N ARG A 92 0.08 4.40 -16.11
CA ARG A 92 -0.54 5.51 -16.86
C ARG A 92 0.49 6.32 -17.63
N ASP A 93 1.64 6.53 -16.99
CA ASP A 93 2.78 7.27 -17.50
C ASP A 93 4.06 6.57 -17.05
N LYS A 94 5.14 6.79 -17.80
CA LYS A 94 6.42 6.12 -17.55
C LYS A 94 7.19 6.85 -16.45
N GLU A 95 6.99 8.14 -16.34
CA GLU A 95 7.70 9.06 -15.47
C GLU A 95 7.44 8.75 -13.99
N SER A 96 6.19 8.55 -13.59
CA SER A 96 5.81 8.18 -12.22
C SER A 96 6.37 6.81 -11.82
N VAL A 97 6.36 5.85 -12.75
CA VAL A 97 6.88 4.50 -12.52
C VAL A 97 8.40 4.52 -12.38
N ASP A 98 9.10 5.18 -13.31
CA ASP A 98 10.57 5.30 -13.28
C ASP A 98 11.02 6.06 -12.01
N LEU A 99 10.29 7.11 -11.62
CA LEU A 99 10.54 7.86 -10.39
C LEU A 99 10.36 6.96 -9.15
N PHE A 100 9.26 6.19 -9.08
CA PHE A 100 8.99 5.27 -7.98
C PHE A 100 10.09 4.21 -7.86
N GLU A 101 10.43 3.53 -8.96
CA GLU A 101 11.44 2.47 -8.94
C GLU A 101 12.81 2.99 -8.52
N LYS A 102 13.18 4.18 -8.99
CA LYS A 102 14.43 4.86 -8.62
C LYS A 102 14.43 5.26 -7.13
N MET A 103 13.33 5.80 -6.61
CA MET A 103 13.26 6.32 -5.24
C MET A 103 13.00 5.23 -4.18
N ALA A 104 12.46 4.07 -4.56
CA ALA A 104 12.23 2.98 -3.61
C ALA A 104 13.52 2.58 -2.88
N ALA A 105 14.65 2.51 -3.60
CA ALA A 105 15.97 2.20 -3.05
C ALA A 105 16.46 3.25 -2.04
N SER A 106 16.28 4.55 -2.33
CA SER A 106 16.67 5.62 -1.39
C SER A 106 15.80 5.65 -0.14
N CYS A 107 14.58 5.14 -0.23
CA CYS A 107 13.70 4.91 0.91
C CYS A 107 13.97 3.57 1.61
N GLY A 108 15.07 2.88 1.30
CA GLY A 108 15.50 1.65 1.95
C GLY A 108 14.65 0.43 1.59
N PHE A 109 14.05 0.40 0.41
CA PHE A 109 13.36 -0.79 -0.11
C PHE A 109 14.12 -1.41 -1.28
N VAL A 110 14.07 -2.73 -1.39
CA VAL A 110 14.40 -3.46 -2.62
C VAL A 110 13.12 -3.97 -3.25
N ILE A 111 13.01 -3.80 -4.57
CA ILE A 111 11.99 -4.46 -5.38
C ILE A 111 12.41 -5.92 -5.54
N ALA A 112 11.82 -6.80 -4.72
CA ALA A 112 12.10 -8.23 -4.74
C ALA A 112 11.51 -8.92 -5.97
N SER A 113 10.34 -8.45 -6.41
CA SER A 113 9.72 -8.87 -7.68
C SER A 113 8.86 -7.77 -8.28
N LYS A 114 8.74 -7.80 -9.60
CA LYS A 114 7.80 -7.01 -10.40
C LYS A 114 7.23 -7.95 -11.46
N VAL A 115 5.93 -8.18 -11.43
CA VAL A 115 5.23 -9.08 -12.37
C VAL A 115 4.02 -8.35 -12.97
N SER A 116 3.66 -8.68 -14.20
CA SER A 116 2.40 -8.19 -14.76
C SER A 116 1.23 -8.92 -14.08
N SER A 117 0.06 -8.28 -14.02
CA SER A 117 -1.14 -8.96 -13.52
C SER A 117 -1.60 -10.10 -14.43
N GLU A 118 -1.29 -10.05 -15.74
CA GLU A 118 -1.56 -11.15 -16.68
C GLU A 118 -0.73 -12.40 -16.34
N GLU A 119 0.52 -12.24 -15.89
CA GLU A 119 1.35 -13.38 -15.45
C GLU A 119 0.76 -14.10 -14.23
N VAL A 120 0.05 -13.39 -13.35
CA VAL A 120 -0.46 -13.94 -12.09
C VAL A 120 -1.92 -14.39 -12.21
N LEU A 121 -2.74 -13.64 -12.94
CA LEU A 121 -4.19 -13.81 -13.02
C LEU A 121 -4.67 -14.37 -14.37
N GLY A 122 -3.79 -14.50 -15.36
CA GLY A 122 -4.17 -14.99 -16.69
C GLY A 122 -5.17 -14.05 -17.37
N GLU A 123 -6.31 -14.59 -17.80
CA GLU A 123 -7.37 -13.86 -18.52
C GLU A 123 -8.05 -12.77 -17.67
N ASP A 124 -7.99 -12.87 -16.34
CA ASP A 124 -8.50 -11.86 -15.40
C ASP A 124 -7.48 -10.72 -15.15
N GLY A 125 -6.29 -10.83 -15.73
CA GLY A 125 -5.25 -9.80 -15.66
C GLY A 125 -5.46 -8.67 -16.65
N HIS A 126 -4.68 -7.60 -16.48
CA HIS A 126 -4.62 -6.48 -17.41
C HIS A 126 -3.16 -6.12 -17.70
N SER A 127 -2.81 -6.05 -18.99
CA SER A 127 -1.47 -5.73 -19.52
C SER A 127 -0.81 -4.46 -18.98
N SER A 128 -1.57 -3.53 -18.40
CA SER A 128 -1.05 -2.27 -17.85
C SER A 128 -0.98 -2.30 -16.32
N VAL A 129 -1.44 -3.36 -15.66
CA VAL A 129 -1.39 -3.48 -14.20
C VAL A 129 -0.22 -4.36 -13.81
N PHE A 130 0.65 -3.84 -12.94
CA PHE A 130 1.81 -4.54 -12.40
C PHE A 130 1.69 -4.70 -10.89
N LEU A 131 2.22 -5.81 -10.40
CA LEU A 131 2.35 -6.11 -8.98
C LEU A 131 3.83 -6.03 -8.59
N TYR A 132 4.12 -5.29 -7.54
CA TYR A 132 5.45 -5.16 -6.94
C TYR A 132 5.47 -5.82 -5.56
N HIS A 133 6.51 -6.59 -5.29
CA HIS A 133 6.89 -7.00 -3.94
C HIS A 133 8.10 -6.18 -3.50
N LEU A 134 7.94 -5.39 -2.45
CA LEU A 134 9.02 -4.62 -1.83
C LEU A 134 9.42 -5.25 -0.50
N ARG A 135 10.73 -5.22 -0.21
CA ARG A 135 11.29 -5.60 1.10
C ARG A 135 12.14 -4.48 1.65
N LYS A 136 11.95 -4.13 2.91
CA LYS A 136 12.78 -3.14 3.62
C LYS A 136 14.19 -3.70 3.84
N LEU A 137 15.21 -2.92 3.47
CA LEU A 137 16.62 -3.22 3.74
C LEU A 137 17.00 -2.81 5.16
N GLY A 138 17.52 -3.78 5.94
CA GLY A 138 18.03 -3.55 7.28
C GLY A 138 16.93 -3.34 8.33
N LYS A 139 17.00 -4.13 9.40
CA LYS A 139 16.53 -3.72 10.72
C LYS A 139 17.74 -3.40 11.57
#